data_AF-A0A3E0DPM5-F1
#
_entry.id   AF-A0A3E0DPM5-F1
#
_cell.length_a   1.000
_cell.length_b   1.000
_cell.length_c   1.000
_cell.angle_alpha   90.00
_cell.angle_beta   90.00
_cell.angle_gamma   90.00
#
_symmetry.space_group_name_H-M   'P 1'
#
loop_
_entity.id
_entity.type
_entity.pdbx_description
1 polymer ?
#
loop_
_entity_poly.entity_id
_entity_poly.type
_entity_poly.pdbx_seq_one_letter_code
_entity_poly.pdbx_strand_id
1 'polypeptide(L)'
;MKKTLILGIILTSTMLLSCESSSERIEDGTDVTEQNDITLDNPFKLTIEDLREEQLEIEKKLTLLKNSDVERQSHDYKAFEPEIKIIELRVDSLRTYVSDFENASEEQKEIIYDRYKMKREKISEDIESITDRFNDLKVLDS
;
A
#
# COMPACT_ATOMS: atom_id res chain seq x y z
N MET A 1 -2.22 43.52 14.43
CA MET A 1 -2.62 43.12 13.05
C MET A 1 -3.43 41.85 13.17
N LYS A 2 -4.74 41.91 12.88
CA LYS A 2 -5.65 40.74 12.88
C LYS A 2 -6.04 40.45 11.44
N LYS A 3 -5.81 39.23 10.97
CA LYS A 3 -6.45 38.68 9.76
C LYS A 3 -6.76 37.20 10.02
N THR A 4 -7.98 36.96 10.48
CA THR A 4 -8.67 35.67 10.35
C THR A 4 -9.07 35.50 8.90
N LEU A 5 -8.82 34.34 8.30
CA LEU A 5 -9.40 33.97 7.02
C LEU A 5 -10.00 32.57 7.12
N ILE A 6 -11.32 32.54 7.25
CA ILE A 6 -12.17 31.37 7.04
C ILE A 6 -12.40 31.31 5.54
N LEU A 7 -12.19 30.15 4.92
CA LEU A 7 -12.83 29.82 3.65
C LEU A 7 -13.02 28.31 3.55
N GLY A 8 -14.28 27.88 3.73
CA GLY A 8 -14.76 26.58 3.31
C GLY A 8 -15.55 26.69 2.00
N ILE A 9 -16.25 25.59 1.69
CA ILE A 9 -17.17 25.36 0.55
C ILE A 9 -16.34 25.01 -0.71
N ILE A 10 -16.65 24.00 -1.55
CA ILE A 10 -17.96 23.62 -2.08
C ILE A 10 -17.98 22.15 -2.53
N LEU A 11 -19.01 21.42 -2.08
CA LEU A 11 -19.52 20.19 -2.66
C LEU A 11 -20.35 20.57 -3.90
N THR A 12 -19.93 20.20 -5.11
CA THR A 12 -20.77 20.32 -6.31
C THR A 12 -20.93 18.99 -7.02
N SER A 13 -22.15 18.47 -6.85
CA SER A 13 -22.82 17.53 -7.72
C SER A 13 -22.90 18.08 -9.15
N THR A 14 -22.59 17.24 -10.14
CA THR A 14 -23.09 17.41 -11.51
C THR A 14 -23.66 16.08 -11.99
N MET A 15 -24.95 15.87 -11.72
CA MET A 15 -25.82 15.18 -12.67
C MET A 15 -26.02 16.11 -13.87
N LEU A 16 -25.75 15.64 -15.08
CA LEU A 16 -26.59 15.95 -16.23
C LEU A 16 -26.65 14.72 -17.15
N LEU A 17 -27.87 14.20 -17.24
CA LEU A 17 -28.35 13.35 -18.32
C LEU A 17 -28.14 14.05 -19.66
N SER A 18 -27.57 13.33 -20.63
CA SER A 18 -27.89 13.55 -22.04
C SER A 18 -28.51 12.27 -22.58
N CYS A 19 -29.83 12.35 -22.69
CA CYS A 19 -30.70 11.52 -23.51
C CYS A 19 -30.43 11.87 -24.99
N GLU A 20 -30.14 10.90 -25.84
CA GLU A 20 -30.65 10.92 -27.22
C GLU A 20 -30.80 9.50 -27.78
N SER A 21 -31.89 9.35 -28.50
CA SER A 21 -32.66 8.18 -28.93
C SER A 21 -31.95 7.12 -29.78
N SER A 22 -32.46 5.88 -29.70
CA SER A 22 -32.96 5.17 -30.90
C SER A 22 -33.91 4.00 -30.58
N SER A 23 -35.09 4.06 -31.23
CA SER A 23 -36.11 3.05 -31.61
C SER A 23 -36.70 2.03 -30.64
N GLU A 24 -38.05 2.16 -30.48
CA GLU A 24 -39.13 1.15 -30.63
C GLU A 24 -39.04 -0.13 -29.77
N ARG A 25 -40.06 -0.56 -29.00
CA ARG A 25 -41.45 -0.84 -29.40
C ARG A 25 -42.26 -1.26 -28.15
N ILE A 26 -43.58 -1.10 -28.20
CA ILE A 26 -44.61 -1.27 -27.15
C ILE A 26 -44.81 -2.76 -26.78
N GLU A 27 -45.08 -3.11 -25.50
CA GLU A 27 -46.38 -3.64 -24.98
C GLU A 27 -46.27 -4.47 -23.67
N ASP A 28 -47.22 -4.18 -22.78
CA ASP A 28 -47.84 -5.01 -21.73
C ASP A 28 -47.09 -5.44 -20.46
N GLY A 29 -47.85 -5.38 -19.36
CA GLY A 29 -47.35 -5.41 -17.99
C GLY A 29 -47.04 -6.79 -17.43
N THR A 30 -46.18 -6.81 -16.42
CA THR A 30 -46.30 -7.71 -15.27
C THR A 30 -45.59 -7.07 -14.08
N ASP A 31 -46.28 -7.12 -12.95
CA ASP A 31 -45.80 -6.90 -11.59
C ASP A 31 -44.59 -7.80 -11.25
N VAL A 32 -43.93 -7.51 -10.12
CA VAL A 32 -43.06 -8.40 -9.33
C VAL A 32 -41.55 -8.41 -9.68
N THR A 33 -40.77 -7.70 -8.85
CA THR A 33 -39.43 -8.06 -8.29
C THR A 33 -38.27 -8.05 -9.32
N GLU A 34 -37.09 -7.49 -9.08
CA GLU A 34 -36.23 -7.55 -7.91
C GLU A 34 -35.46 -6.24 -7.76
N GLN A 35 -35.42 -5.74 -6.52
CA GLN A 35 -34.26 -5.03 -6.04
C GLN A 35 -33.06 -5.95 -6.31
N ASN A 36 -32.28 -5.65 -7.35
CA ASN A 36 -30.91 -6.15 -7.46
C ASN A 36 -30.10 -5.45 -6.36
N ASP A 37 -30.36 -5.87 -5.13
CA ASP A 37 -29.47 -5.71 -4.01
C ASP A 37 -28.31 -6.66 -4.31
N ILE A 38 -27.38 -6.18 -5.15
CA ILE A 38 -26.09 -6.85 -5.35
C ILE A 38 -25.36 -6.64 -4.03
N THR A 39 -25.64 -7.51 -3.07
CA THR A 39 -24.78 -7.68 -1.91
C THR A 39 -23.47 -8.18 -2.49
N LEU A 40 -22.52 -7.26 -2.65
CA LEU A 40 -21.13 -7.60 -2.96
C LEU A 40 -20.61 -8.35 -1.74
N ASP A 41 -20.79 -9.66 -1.74
CA ASP A 41 -20.22 -10.58 -0.77
C ASP A 41 -18.71 -10.60 -1.06
N ASN A 42 -17.99 -9.53 -0.67
CA ASN A 42 -16.55 -9.43 -0.85
C ASN A 42 -15.88 -10.21 0.29
N PRO A 43 -15.26 -11.38 0.03
CA PRO A 43 -14.70 -12.25 1.05
C PRO A 43 -13.30 -11.79 1.51
N PHE A 44 -12.97 -10.51 1.33
CA PHE A 44 -11.67 -9.95 1.71
C PHE A 44 -11.51 -9.98 3.24
N LYS A 45 -10.93 -11.08 3.75
CA LYS A 45 -10.79 -11.40 5.18
C LYS A 45 -9.55 -10.79 5.86
N LEU A 46 -8.80 -9.97 5.14
CA LEU A 46 -7.55 -9.41 5.63
C LEU A 46 -7.84 -8.30 6.65
N THR A 47 -7.19 -8.39 7.80
CA THR A 47 -7.33 -7.43 8.89
C THR A 47 -6.18 -6.42 8.90
N ILE A 48 -6.38 -5.29 9.56
CA ILE A 48 -5.30 -4.30 9.74
C ILE A 48 -4.17 -4.87 10.62
N GLU A 49 -4.48 -5.77 11.55
CA GLU A 49 -3.52 -6.52 12.35
C GLU A 49 -2.59 -7.36 11.48
N ASP A 50 -3.10 -8.04 10.45
CA ASP A 50 -2.29 -8.82 9.51
C ASP A 50 -1.26 -7.91 8.80
N LEU A 51 -1.67 -6.74 8.30
CA LEU A 51 -0.76 -5.79 7.65
C LEU A 51 0.31 -5.24 8.60
N ARG A 52 -0.07 -5.00 9.87
CA ARG A 52 0.85 -4.53 10.91
C ARG A 52 1.90 -5.59 11.25
N GLU A 53 1.51 -6.86 11.30
CA GLU A 53 2.44 -7.97 11.52
C GLU A 53 3.42 -8.11 10.35
N GLU A 54 2.92 -8.13 9.11
CA GLU A 54 3.77 -8.18 7.92
C GLU A 54 4.74 -6.99 7.82
N GLN A 55 4.30 -5.80 8.23
CA GLN A 55 5.16 -4.62 8.28
C GLN A 55 6.27 -4.80 9.31
N LEU A 56 5.91 -5.30 10.50
CA LEU A 56 6.86 -5.52 11.57
C LEU A 56 7.92 -6.56 11.19
N GLU A 57 7.56 -7.59 10.42
CA GLU A 57 8.52 -8.56 9.90
C GLU A 57 9.56 -7.89 8.98
N ILE A 58 9.13 -7.03 8.08
CA ILE A 58 10.05 -6.27 7.21
C ILE A 58 10.93 -5.31 8.01
N GLU A 59 10.38 -4.62 9.00
CA GLU A 59 11.16 -3.75 9.89
C GLU A 59 12.22 -4.53 10.68
N LYS A 60 11.89 -5.75 11.13
CA LYS A 60 12.85 -6.66 11.77
C LYS A 60 13.95 -7.07 10.79
N LYS A 61 13.63 -7.47 9.56
CA LYS A 61 14.63 -7.79 8.53
C LYS A 61 15.57 -6.63 8.26
N LEU A 62 15.05 -5.41 8.12
CA LEU A 62 15.86 -4.20 7.94
C LEU A 62 16.73 -3.89 9.17
N THR A 63 16.19 -4.09 10.38
CA THR A 63 16.95 -3.91 11.62
C THR A 63 18.09 -4.93 11.71
N LEU A 64 17.85 -6.18 11.33
CA LEU A 64 18.88 -7.21 11.25
C LEU A 64 19.95 -6.85 10.23
N LEU A 65 19.56 -6.41 9.03
CA LEU A 65 20.51 -5.93 8.01
C LEU A 65 21.40 -4.82 8.57
N LYS A 66 20.81 -3.78 9.17
CA LYS A 66 21.55 -2.68 9.81
C LYS A 66 22.42 -3.11 10.99
N ASN A 67 22.10 -4.26 11.60
CA ASN A 67 22.80 -4.79 12.77
C ASN A 67 23.87 -5.82 12.41
N SER A 68 23.74 -6.57 11.31
CA SER A 68 24.88 -7.33 10.75
C SER A 68 26.06 -6.42 10.47
N ASP A 69 25.78 -5.14 10.25
CA ASP A 69 26.77 -4.08 10.04
C ASP A 69 27.38 -3.52 11.33
N VAL A 70 26.93 -3.94 12.54
CA VAL A 70 27.46 -3.42 13.82
C VAL A 70 28.94 -3.79 14.04
N GLU A 71 29.53 -4.62 13.17
CA GLU A 71 30.99 -4.68 12.89
C GLU A 71 31.46 -3.43 12.07
N ARG A 72 31.05 -2.24 12.53
CA ARG A 72 30.92 -0.91 11.88
C ARG A 72 32.14 -0.24 11.21
N GLN A 73 33.24 -0.93 10.95
CA GLN A 73 34.49 -0.27 10.52
C GLN A 73 35.09 -0.73 9.20
N SER A 74 34.47 -1.66 8.46
CA SER A 74 34.97 -1.98 7.12
C SER A 74 34.65 -0.86 6.12
N HIS A 75 35.57 -0.63 5.19
CA HIS A 75 35.39 0.37 4.13
C HIS A 75 34.23 -0.03 3.20
N ASP A 76 33.95 -1.33 3.10
CA ASP A 76 32.96 -1.93 2.21
C ASP A 76 31.52 -1.65 2.65
N TYR A 77 31.27 -1.46 3.95
CA TYR A 77 29.94 -1.12 4.46
C TYR A 77 29.41 0.21 3.92
N LYS A 78 30.28 1.22 3.78
CA LYS A 78 29.87 2.55 3.26
C LYS A 78 29.31 2.48 1.84
N ALA A 79 29.64 1.43 1.08
CA ALA A 79 29.10 1.25 -0.26
C ALA A 79 27.59 0.92 -0.26
N PHE A 80 27.09 0.31 0.82
CA PHE A 80 25.69 -0.13 0.92
C PHE A 80 24.79 0.87 1.66
N GLU A 81 25.36 1.83 2.40
CA GLU A 81 24.61 2.86 3.13
C GLU A 81 23.54 3.58 2.27
N PRO A 82 23.81 3.96 1.01
CA PRO A 82 22.79 4.57 0.15
C PRO A 82 21.61 3.63 -0.16
N GLU A 83 21.89 2.35 -0.41
CA GLU A 83 20.87 1.34 -0.72
C GLU A 83 20.00 1.06 0.51
N ILE A 84 20.61 0.95 1.69
CA ILE A 84 19.91 0.77 2.98
C ILE A 84 18.98 1.96 3.27
N LYS A 85 19.43 3.20 3.03
CA LYS A 85 18.57 4.40 3.18
C LYS A 85 17.38 4.40 2.23
N ILE A 86 17.55 3.90 1.00
CA ILE A 86 16.44 3.75 0.06
C ILE A 86 15.43 2.73 0.59
N ILE A 87 15.90 1.62 1.17
CA ILE A 87 15.02 0.62 1.79
C ILE A 87 14.27 1.22 2.99
N GLU A 88 14.94 1.99 3.85
CA GLU A 88 14.29 2.70 4.97
C GLU A 88 13.12 3.56 4.49
N LEU A 89 13.32 4.38 3.47
CA LEU A 89 12.27 5.23 2.89
C LEU A 89 11.11 4.39 2.30
N ARG A 90 11.41 3.22 1.74
CA ARG A 90 10.38 2.32 1.20
C ARG A 90 9.61 1.62 2.32
N VAL A 91 10.26 1.24 3.41
CA VAL A 91 9.60 0.71 4.62
C VAL A 91 8.70 1.78 5.25
N ASP A 92 9.14 3.03 5.31
CA ASP A 92 8.29 4.15 5.75
C ASP A 92 7.05 4.28 4.87
N SER A 93 7.17 4.06 3.55
CA SER A 93 6.01 4.04 2.66
C SER A 93 5.01 2.92 2.98
N LEU A 94 5.46 1.76 3.48
CA LEU A 94 4.55 0.71 3.94
C LEU A 94 3.70 1.20 5.12
N ARG A 95 4.21 2.06 6.01
CA ARG A 95 3.43 2.67 7.10
C ARG A 95 2.29 3.54 6.58
N THR A 96 2.53 4.24 5.48
CA THR A 96 1.47 4.98 4.79
C THR A 96 0.39 4.04 4.26
N TYR A 97 0.76 2.92 3.61
CA TYR A 97 -0.23 1.93 3.14
C TYR A 97 -1.05 1.30 4.27
N VAL A 98 -0.42 0.97 5.41
CA VAL A 98 -1.13 0.46 6.60
C VAL A 98 -2.15 1.50 7.09
N SER A 99 -1.75 2.76 7.18
CA SER A 99 -2.64 3.86 7.56
C SER A 99 -3.77 4.06 6.54
N ASP A 100 -3.47 4.01 5.24
CA ASP A 100 -4.48 4.16 4.19
C ASP A 100 -5.49 3.01 4.24
N PHE A 101 -5.03 1.78 4.49
CA PHE A 101 -5.88 0.59 4.63
C PHE A 101 -6.85 0.71 5.81
N GLU A 102 -6.38 1.23 6.95
CA GLU A 102 -7.20 1.43 8.15
C GLU A 102 -8.36 2.41 7.93
N ASN A 103 -8.18 3.40 7.02
CA ASN A 103 -9.15 4.45 6.76
C ASN A 103 -9.95 4.25 5.45
N ALA A 104 -9.65 3.21 4.68
CA ALA A 104 -10.25 2.94 3.38
C ALA A 104 -11.59 2.21 3.47
N SER A 105 -12.42 2.36 2.42
CA SER A 105 -13.60 1.51 2.25
C SER A 105 -13.21 0.06 1.92
N GLU A 106 -14.12 -0.89 2.12
CA GLU A 106 -13.86 -2.32 1.80
C GLU A 106 -13.44 -2.54 0.34
N GLU A 107 -14.04 -1.80 -0.60
CA GLU A 107 -13.66 -1.85 -2.03
C GLU A 107 -12.23 -1.35 -2.30
N GLN A 108 -11.74 -0.41 -1.50
CA GLN A 108 -10.41 0.17 -1.64
C GLN A 108 -9.33 -0.67 -0.96
N LYS A 109 -9.68 -1.42 0.08
CA LYS A 109 -8.74 -2.22 0.87
C LYS A 109 -8.00 -3.25 0.05
N GLU A 110 -8.67 -3.92 -0.89
CA GLU A 110 -8.03 -4.90 -1.79
C GLU A 110 -6.94 -4.23 -2.64
N ILE A 111 -7.25 -3.09 -3.26
CA ILE A 111 -6.31 -2.33 -4.10
C ILE A 111 -5.11 -1.83 -3.28
N ILE A 112 -5.36 -1.36 -2.05
CA ILE A 112 -4.31 -0.91 -1.15
C ILE A 112 -3.42 -2.07 -0.74
N TYR A 113 -4.01 -3.22 -0.41
CA TYR A 113 -3.28 -4.42 -0.02
C TYR A 113 -2.42 -4.98 -1.17
N ASP A 114 -2.93 -5.04 -2.39
CA ASP A 114 -2.15 -5.52 -3.53
C ASP A 114 -0.89 -4.65 -3.74
N ARG A 115 -1.04 -3.32 -3.63
CA ARG A 115 0.09 -2.39 -3.72
C ARG A 115 1.06 -2.54 -2.54
N TYR A 116 0.52 -2.72 -1.34
CA TYR A 116 1.32 -2.99 -0.14
C TYR A 116 2.15 -4.26 -0.33
N LYS A 117 1.52 -5.36 -0.75
CA LYS A 117 2.14 -6.66 -0.96
C LYS A 117 3.27 -6.60 -2.00
N MET A 118 3.02 -6.00 -3.16
CA MET A 118 4.05 -5.83 -4.20
C MET A 118 5.27 -5.05 -3.67
N LYS A 119 5.05 -3.99 -2.90
CA LYS A 119 6.14 -3.20 -2.31
C LYS A 119 6.88 -3.98 -1.22
N ARG A 120 6.15 -4.69 -0.36
CA ARG A 120 6.69 -5.53 0.70
C ARG A 120 7.61 -6.62 0.14
N GLU A 121 7.16 -7.31 -0.92
CA GLU A 121 7.96 -8.32 -1.62
C GLU A 121 9.23 -7.72 -2.21
N LYS A 122 9.14 -6.59 -2.93
CA LYS A 122 10.33 -5.91 -3.47
C LYS A 122 11.33 -5.51 -2.38
N ILE A 123 10.84 -4.99 -1.25
CA ILE A 123 11.69 -4.63 -0.12
C ILE A 123 12.38 -5.87 0.46
N SER A 124 11.65 -6.98 0.61
CA SER A 124 12.24 -8.23 1.10
C SER A 124 13.36 -8.73 0.19
N GLU A 125 13.14 -8.73 -1.12
CA GLU A 125 14.15 -9.10 -2.11
C GLU A 125 15.39 -8.20 -2.04
N ASP A 126 15.19 -6.89 -1.89
CA ASP A 126 16.29 -5.93 -1.81
C ASP A 126 17.09 -6.13 -0.52
N ILE A 127 16.43 -6.40 0.61
CA ILE A 127 17.10 -6.74 1.88
C ILE A 127 17.92 -8.02 1.73
N GLU A 128 17.35 -9.07 1.14
CA GLU A 128 18.02 -10.36 0.93
C GLU A 128 19.24 -10.21 0.01
N SER A 129 19.09 -9.50 -1.12
CA SER A 129 20.18 -9.21 -2.05
C SER A 129 21.36 -8.47 -1.40
N ILE A 130 21.08 -7.46 -0.56
CA ILE A 130 22.13 -6.75 0.17
C ILE A 130 22.75 -7.66 1.23
N THR A 131 21.95 -8.45 1.94
CA THR A 131 22.43 -9.41 2.95
C THR A 131 23.40 -10.43 2.34
N ASP A 132 23.07 -10.98 1.17
CA ASP A 132 23.92 -11.94 0.46
C ASP A 132 25.24 -11.30 0.03
N ARG A 133 25.19 -10.09 -0.54
CA ARG A 133 26.38 -9.32 -0.90
C ARG A 133 27.28 -9.02 0.30
N PHE A 134 26.70 -8.79 1.49
CA PHE A 134 27.48 -8.65 2.72
C PHE A 134 28.17 -9.96 3.12
N ASN A 135 27.45 -11.07 3.08
CA ASN A 135 28.01 -12.38 3.43
C ASN A 135 29.14 -12.78 2.50
N ASP A 136 29.02 -12.51 1.20
CA ASP A 136 30.06 -12.76 0.21
C ASP A 136 31.35 -11.98 0.51
N LEU A 137 31.23 -10.71 0.92
CA LEU A 137 32.39 -9.89 1.31
C LEU A 137 33.08 -10.45 2.57
N LYS A 138 32.29 -10.90 3.57
CA LYS A 138 32.84 -11.48 4.80
C LYS A 138 33.63 -12.76 4.54
N VAL A 139 33.22 -13.57 3.56
CA VAL A 139 33.94 -14.79 3.14
C VAL A 139 35.28 -14.46 2.47
N LEU A 140 35.37 -13.34 1.74
CA LEU A 140 36.60 -12.93 1.07
C LEU A 140 37.67 -12.38 2.04
N ASP A 141 37.25 -11.84 3.18
CA ASP A 141 38.14 -11.30 4.23
C ASP A 141 38.59 -12.35 5.28
N SER A 142 38.06 -13.58 5.21
CA SER A 142 38.34 -14.69 6.15
C SER A 142 39.42 -15.66 5.63
#